data_AF-A0A3L6N153-F1
#
_entry.id   AF-A0A3L6N153-F1
#
_cell.length_a   1.000
_cell.length_b   1.000
_cell.length_c   1.000
_cell.angle_alpha   90.00
_cell.angle_beta   90.00
_cell.angle_gamma   90.00
#
_symmetry.space_group_name_H-M   'P 1'
#
loop_
_entity.id
_entity.type
_entity.pdbx_description
1 polymer ?
#
loop_
_entity_poly.entity_id
_entity_poly.type
_entity_poly.pdbx_seq_one_letter_code
_entity_poly.pdbx_strand_id
1 'polypeptide(L)' 'MSFPSINGTEVFRLPPEGYVVNFDNPKQQYALEHYLIFGIGAPIAFIALLQRFYTNIRLRKKIEVDDCM' A
#
# COMPACT_ATOMS: atom_id res chain seq x y z
N MET A 1 25.32 -24.30 -11.45
CA MET A 1 25.55 -23.00 -10.79
C MET A 1 25.07 -23.14 -9.35
N SER A 2 25.88 -22.74 -8.36
CA SER A 2 25.47 -22.78 -6.95
C SER A 2 24.93 -21.41 -6.57
N PHE A 3 23.73 -21.36 -5.99
CA PHE A 3 23.20 -20.13 -5.41
C PHE A 3 23.94 -19.81 -4.10
N PRO A 4 24.12 -18.52 -3.76
CA PRO A 4 24.62 -18.14 -2.45
C PRO A 4 23.57 -18.47 -1.37
N SER A 5 24.02 -18.84 -0.18
CA SER A 5 23.14 -19.15 0.95
C SER A 5 23.40 -18.23 2.13
N ILE A 6 22.32 -17.89 2.84
CA ILE A 6 22.34 -17.08 4.07
C ILE A 6 21.62 -17.89 5.13
N ASN A 7 22.30 -18.24 6.22
CA ASN A 7 21.76 -19.07 7.29
C ASN A 7 21.13 -20.40 6.82
N GLY A 8 21.68 -21.00 5.76
CA GLY A 8 21.15 -22.24 5.17
C GLY A 8 20.01 -22.06 4.17
N THR A 9 19.51 -20.83 3.98
CA THR A 9 18.51 -20.49 2.96
C THR A 9 19.20 -19.99 1.69
N GLU A 10 18.93 -20.63 0.56
CA GLU A 10 19.43 -20.17 -0.74
C GLU A 10 18.76 -18.85 -1.16
N VAL A 11 19.56 -17.88 -1.60
CA VAL A 11 19.08 -16.58 -2.04
C VAL A 11 19.53 -16.28 -3.45
N PHE A 12 18.70 -15.56 -4.20
CA PHE A 12 19.02 -15.18 -5.58
C PHE A 12 20.17 -14.16 -5.65
N ARG A 13 20.28 -13.28 -4.66
CA ARG A 13 21.30 -12.23 -4.55
C ARG A 13 21.64 -12.01 -3.09
N LEU A 14 22.91 -11.75 -2.82
CA LEU A 14 23.37 -11.32 -1.50
C LEU A 14 22.80 -9.93 -1.13
N PRO A 15 22.52 -9.68 0.16
CA PRO A 15 22.08 -8.39 0.64
C PRO A 15 23.16 -7.32 0.42
N PRO A 16 22.76 -6.03 0.34
CA PRO A 16 23.71 -4.92 0.38
C PRO A 16 24.57 -4.94 1.65
N GLU A 17 25.75 -4.33 1.58
CA GLU A 17 26.64 -4.22 2.73
C GLU A 17 25.94 -3.53 3.92
N GLY A 18 26.05 -4.11 5.10
CA GLY A 18 25.40 -3.62 6.32
C GLY A 18 23.91 -3.97 6.48
N TYR A 19 23.28 -4.63 5.51
CA TYR A 19 21.89 -5.08 5.63
C TYR A 19 21.79 -6.42 6.37
N VAL A 20 21.21 -6.41 7.56
CA VAL A 20 20.98 -7.62 8.37
C VAL A 20 19.72 -8.33 7.84
N VAL A 21 19.92 -9.52 7.29
CA VAL A 21 18.82 -10.37 6.81
C VAL A 21 18.22 -11.14 7.98
N ASN A 22 16.95 -10.88 8.27
CA ASN A 22 16.16 -11.64 9.24
C ASN A 22 14.97 -12.25 8.51
N PHE A 23 14.99 -13.58 8.33
CA PHE A 23 13.90 -14.30 7.66
C PHE A 23 12.71 -14.57 8.58
N ASP A 24 12.92 -14.67 9.89
CA ASP A 24 11.85 -14.92 10.88
C ASP A 24 10.96 -13.69 11.07
N ASN A 25 11.55 -12.50 10.98
CA ASN A 25 10.82 -11.24 11.01
C ASN A 25 11.34 -10.29 9.91
N PRO A 26 10.88 -10.48 8.66
CA PRO A 26 11.36 -9.70 7.55
C PRO A 26 10.94 -8.23 7.68
N LYS A 27 11.89 -7.33 7.46
CA LYS A 27 11.59 -5.89 7.45
C LYS A 27 10.66 -5.56 6.27
N GLN A 28 9.51 -4.96 6.55
CA GLN A 28 8.60 -4.49 5.52
C GLN A 28 9.22 -3.37 4.68
N GLN A 29 9.10 -3.49 3.37
CA GLN A 29 9.54 -2.46 2.43
C GLN A 29 8.54 -1.30 2.42
N TYR A 30 9.04 -0.05 2.43
CA TYR A 30 8.22 1.16 2.42
C TYR A 30 7.17 1.23 3.53
N ALA A 31 7.48 0.69 4.72
CA ALA A 31 6.51 0.59 5.81
C ALA A 31 5.91 1.96 6.15
N LEU A 32 6.75 2.98 6.30
CA LEU A 32 6.32 4.34 6.63
C LEU A 32 5.43 4.93 5.52
N GLU A 33 5.85 4.83 4.27
CA GLU A 33 5.13 5.39 3.13
C GLU A 33 3.75 4.73 2.97
N HIS A 34 3.64 3.43 3.20
CA HIS A 34 2.35 2.73 3.23
C HIS A 34 1.47 3.26 4.36
N TYR A 35 2.01 3.42 5.57
CA TYR A 35 1.25 4.00 6.68
C TYR A 35 0.82 5.44 6.42
N LEU A 36 1.62 6.25 5.72
CA LEU A 36 1.28 7.62 5.36
C LEU A 36 0.19 7.69 4.28
N ILE A 37 0.32 6.90 3.22
CA ILE A 37 -0.69 6.83 2.15
C ILE A 37 -2.02 6.35 2.72
N PHE A 38 -1.99 5.28 3.52
CA PHE A 38 -3.20 4.73 4.11
C PHE A 38 -3.78 5.64 5.20
N GLY A 39 -2.93 6.20 6.07
CA GLY A 39 -3.36 7.01 7.21
C GLY A 39 -3.79 8.43 6.86
N ILE A 40 -3.30 9.00 5.75
CA ILE A 40 -3.61 10.38 5.35
C ILE A 40 -4.33 10.40 4.00
N GLY A 41 -3.76 9.72 2.99
CA GLY A 41 -4.31 9.69 1.65
C GLY A 41 -5.72 9.07 1.61
N ALA A 42 -5.91 7.92 2.26
CA ALA A 42 -7.21 7.25 2.25
C ALA A 42 -8.32 8.06 2.95
N PRO A 43 -8.11 8.69 4.13
CA PRO A 43 -9.09 9.58 4.73
C PRO A 43 -9.44 10.79 3.88
N ILE A 44 -8.46 11.44 3.24
CA ILE A 44 -8.72 12.59 2.36
C ILE A 44 -9.57 12.16 1.16
N ALA A 45 -9.20 11.04 0.51
CA ALA A 45 -9.98 10.48 -0.60
C ALA A 45 -11.40 10.10 -0.16
N PHE A 46 -11.54 9.53 1.04
CA PHE A 46 -12.83 9.17 1.61
C PHE A 46 -13.71 10.39 1.89
N ILE A 47 -13.15 11.47 2.45
CA ILE A 47 -13.87 12.74 2.65
C ILE A 47 -14.31 13.33 1.31
N ALA A 48 -13.43 13.34 0.30
CA ALA A 48 -13.77 13.82 -1.03
C ALA A 48 -14.89 12.98 -1.67
N LEU A 49 -14.87 11.66 -1.47
CA LEU A 49 -15.93 10.76 -1.92
C LEU A 49 -17.26 11.05 -1.22
N LEU A 50 -17.26 11.26 0.11
CA LEU A 50 -18.45 11.67 0.86
C LEU A 50 -18.99 13.01 0.38
N GLN A 51 -18.12 13.99 0.11
CA GLN A 51 -18.50 15.28 -0.47
C GLN A 51 -19.18 15.09 -1.83
N ARG A 52 -18.62 14.23 -2.70
CA ARG A 52 -19.22 13.90 -4.01
C ARG A 52 -20.62 13.30 -3.84
N PHE A 53 -20.80 12.36 -2.92
CA PHE A 53 -22.12 11.79 -2.63
C PHE A 53 -23.09 12.84 -2.07
N TYR A 54 -22.65 13.70 -1.15
CA TYR A 54 -23.48 14.76 -0.60
C TYR A 54 -23.99 15.70 -1.69
N THR A 55 -23.12 16.18 -2.57
CA THR A 55 -23.49 17.04 -3.70
C THR A 55 -24.49 16.34 -4.63
N ASN A 56 -24.24 15.08 -4.96
CA ASN A 56 -25.12 14.32 -5.86
C ASN A 56 -26.52 14.09 -5.25
N ILE A 57 -26.58 13.69 -3.99
CA ILE A 57 -27.85 13.43 -3.30
C ILE A 57 -28.61 14.74 -3.03
N ARG A 58 -27.94 15.75 -2.46
CA ARG A 58 -28.61 16.94 -1.92
C ARG A 58 -28.86 18.03 -2.95
N LEU A 59 -27.93 18.23 -3.89
CA LEU A 59 -27.99 19.30 -4.90
C LEU A 59 -28.52 18.79 -6.22
N ARG A 60 -28.02 17.64 -6.71
CA ARG A 60 -28.46 17.08 -8.00
C ARG A 60 -29.73 16.23 -7.90
N LYS A 61 -30.11 15.76 -6.70
CA LYS A 61 -31.20 14.79 -6.46
C LYS A 61 -31.14 13.56 -7.37
N LYS A 62 -29.93 13.21 -7.82
CA LYS A 62 -29.64 12.08 -8.70
C LYS A 62 -28.43 11.37 -8.13
N ILE A 63 -28.58 10.07 -7.92
CA ILE A 63 -27.44 9.20 -7.66
C ILE A 63 -27.03 8.67 -9.03
N GLU A 64 -26.11 9.37 -9.68
CA GLU A 64 -25.45 8.88 -10.88
C GLU A 64 -24.45 7.80 -10.45
N VAL A 65 -24.89 6.55 -10.47
CA VAL A 65 -24.00 5.38 -10.41
C VAL A 65 -23.48 5.15 -11.82
N ASP A 66 -22.61 6.06 -12.29
CA ASP A 66 -22.10 6.03 -13.67
C ASP A 66 -21.06 4.90 -13.88
N ASP A 67 -20.50 4.33 -12.81
CA ASP A 67 -19.54 3.20 -12.86
C ASP A 67 -20.23 1.82 -12.94
N CYS A 68 -21.35 1.73 -13.64
CA CYS A 68 -21.98 0.46 -13.99
C CYS A 68 -22.26 0.42 -15.50
N MET A 69 -21.20 0.56 -16.30
CA MET A 69 -21.12 0.02 -17.66
C MET A 69 -19.67 -0.21 -18.08
#